data_AF-A2G551-F1
#
_entry.id   AF-A2G551-F1
#
_cell.length_a   1.000
_cell.length_b   1.000
_cell.length_c   1.000
_cell.angle_alpha   90.00
_cell.angle_beta   90.00
_cell.angle_gamma   90.00
#
_symmetry.space_group_name_H-M   'P 1'
#
loop_
_entity.id
_entity.type
_entity.pdbx_description
1 polymer ?
#
loop_
_entity_poly.entity_id
_entity_poly.type
_entity_poly.pdbx_seq_one_letter_code
_entity_poly.pdbx_strand_id
1 'polypeptide(L)'
;MNENQIRSSLQIMDELQQQPIWNVFENIDSKLAADEVNHPYSFDQIYGRLEKKIYHDAHEWINEMRNTFSVYADIFKQDELKRNIINKLWQEFEFSLRRNSIEDSEIISEIKAIKKNLSDWTKNNSAEKISIINDKLEPYSKFYSLELISDINDLQLQRCIRMLRSRNLFIKIAAFIHKLQPEAVIMNEIISIQYDILSPDNLMCVKKFVADLIQDAAKGVIDPFENCEEKNRLFVL
;
A
#
# COMPACT_ATOMS: atom_id res chain seq x y z
N MET A 1 16.21 5.60 -2.57
CA MET A 1 14.80 5.63 -2.10
C MET A 1 13.90 6.05 -3.25
N ASN A 2 12.65 5.55 -3.32
CA ASN A 2 11.67 6.08 -4.29
C ASN A 2 11.10 7.44 -3.81
N GLU A 3 10.41 8.19 -4.69
CA GLU A 3 9.92 9.54 -4.36
C GLU A 3 8.89 9.55 -3.22
N ASN A 4 8.08 8.50 -3.13
CA ASN A 4 7.10 8.33 -2.06
C ASN A 4 7.80 8.16 -0.70
N GLN A 5 8.82 7.31 -0.64
CA GLN A 5 9.64 7.08 0.55
C GLN A 5 10.38 8.35 0.97
N ILE A 6 10.97 9.09 0.04
CA ILE A 6 11.66 10.36 0.36
C ILE A 6 10.68 11.36 0.97
N ARG A 7 9.51 11.55 0.34
CA ARG A 7 8.48 12.46 0.84
C ARG A 7 7.97 12.05 2.21
N SER A 8 7.70 10.76 2.42
CA SER A 8 7.28 10.26 3.72
C SER A 8 8.36 10.41 4.78
N SER A 9 9.63 10.15 4.46
CA SER A 9 10.75 10.35 5.39
C SER A 9 10.93 11.83 5.77
N LEU A 10 10.82 12.75 4.79
CA LEU A 10 10.88 14.19 5.07
C LEU A 10 9.72 14.61 5.99
N GLN A 11 8.50 14.13 5.72
CA GLN A 11 7.35 14.40 6.58
C GLN A 11 7.58 13.91 8.02
N ILE A 12 8.17 12.73 8.21
CA ILE A 12 8.51 12.24 9.56
C ILE A 12 9.52 13.17 10.24
N MET A 13 10.55 13.61 9.53
CA MET A 13 11.54 14.52 10.10
C MET A 13 10.92 15.85 10.51
N ASP A 14 10.06 16.43 9.67
CA ASP A 14 9.35 17.66 9.98
C ASP A 14 8.43 17.49 11.21
N GLU A 15 7.72 16.36 11.30
CA GLU A 15 6.85 16.02 12.46
C GLU A 15 7.65 15.91 13.77
N LEU A 16 8.87 15.36 13.71
CA LEU A 16 9.76 15.25 14.86
C LEU A 16 10.34 16.62 15.27
N GLN A 17 10.76 17.44 14.30
CA GLN A 17 11.29 18.78 14.53
C GLN A 17 10.27 19.73 15.16
N GLN A 18 8.99 19.57 14.83
CA GLN A 18 7.91 20.36 15.42
C GLN A 18 7.60 19.99 16.88
N GLN A 19 8.18 18.91 17.42
CA GLN A 19 7.97 18.55 18.82
C GLN A 19 8.63 19.60 19.73
N PRO A 20 7.96 20.10 20.78
CA PRO A 20 8.53 21.08 21.71
C PRO A 20 9.82 20.62 22.38
N ILE A 21 10.02 19.30 22.45
CA ILE A 21 11.18 18.64 23.05
C ILE A 21 12.38 18.51 22.09
N TRP A 22 12.21 18.87 20.81
CA TRP A 22 13.27 18.80 19.79
C TRP A 22 14.41 19.79 20.06
N ASN A 23 14.09 20.99 20.55
CA ASN A 23 15.07 22.05 20.80
C ASN A 23 16.08 21.71 21.91
N VAL A 24 15.84 20.63 22.67
CA VAL A 24 16.81 20.13 23.66
C VAL A 24 18.09 19.66 22.96
N PHE A 25 18.01 19.25 21.69
CA PHE A 25 19.08 18.65 20.90
C PHE A 25 19.93 19.65 20.09
N GLU A 26 19.41 20.85 19.78
CA GLU A 26 20.16 21.90 19.04
C GLU A 26 21.46 22.32 19.74
N ASN A 27 21.54 22.22 21.08
CA ASN A 27 22.73 22.61 21.85
C ASN A 27 23.73 21.48 22.11
N ILE A 28 23.42 20.25 21.67
CA ILE A 28 24.17 19.05 22.05
C ILE A 28 25.34 18.78 21.10
N ASP A 29 25.20 19.18 19.83
CA ASP A 29 26.22 18.99 18.78
C ASP A 29 27.58 19.61 19.16
N SER A 30 27.57 20.68 19.96
CA SER A 30 28.79 21.32 20.49
C SER A 30 29.59 20.45 21.47
N LYS A 31 28.94 19.56 22.23
CA LYS A 31 29.61 18.63 23.16
C LYS A 31 30.07 17.34 22.48
N LEU A 32 29.40 16.96 21.39
CA LEU A 32 29.75 15.76 20.65
C LEU A 32 30.89 15.97 19.69
N ALA A 33 31.01 17.15 19.07
CA ALA A 33 32.13 17.48 18.19
C ALA A 33 33.54 17.30 18.81
N ALA A 34 33.66 17.14 20.14
CA ALA A 34 34.93 16.96 20.84
C ALA A 34 35.52 15.53 20.81
N ASP A 35 34.73 14.49 20.51
CA ASP A 35 35.17 13.07 20.56
C ASP A 35 35.28 12.43 19.15
N GLU A 36 36.19 12.91 18.32
CA GLU A 36 36.24 12.77 16.84
C GLU A 36 36.17 11.38 16.16
N VAL A 37 36.07 10.23 16.85
CA VAL A 37 36.41 8.93 16.22
C VAL A 37 35.21 8.07 15.79
N ASN A 38 33.98 8.28 16.29
CA ASN A 38 32.80 7.48 15.90
C ASN A 38 31.49 8.22 16.15
N HIS A 39 31.35 9.46 15.65
CA HIS A 39 30.11 10.20 15.84
C HIS A 39 29.05 9.82 14.81
N PRO A 40 27.83 9.47 15.25
CA PRO A 40 26.70 9.40 14.36
C PRO A 40 26.40 10.80 13.80
N TYR A 41 25.78 10.85 12.63
CA TYR A 41 25.34 12.12 12.05
C TYR A 41 24.31 12.79 12.98
N SER A 42 24.42 14.12 13.12
CA SER A 42 23.39 14.89 13.81
C SER A 42 22.07 14.84 13.03
N PHE A 43 20.95 15.10 13.69
CA PHE A 43 19.65 15.06 13.03
C PHE A 43 19.56 16.05 11.85
N ASP A 44 20.23 17.21 11.93
CA ASP A 44 20.31 18.18 10.83
C ASP A 44 21.13 17.65 9.65
N GLN A 45 22.21 16.92 9.94
CA GLN A 45 23.00 16.27 8.89
C GLN A 45 22.20 15.17 8.20
N ILE A 46 21.46 14.36 8.95
CA ILE A 46 20.59 13.33 8.41
C ILE A 46 19.50 13.97 7.54
N TYR A 47 18.88 15.07 8.00
CA TYR A 47 17.90 15.83 7.23
C TYR A 47 18.48 16.32 5.90
N GLY A 48 19.64 17.00 5.94
CA GLY A 48 20.28 17.52 4.73
C GLY A 48 20.73 16.43 3.76
N ARG A 49 21.09 15.23 4.25
CA ARG A 49 21.40 14.06 3.40
C ARG A 49 20.14 13.49 2.75
N LEU A 50 19.02 13.51 3.46
CA LEU A 50 17.72 13.07 2.95
C LEU A 50 17.22 14.01 1.84
N GLU A 51 17.31 15.33 2.03
CA GLU A 51 16.98 16.33 1.00
C GLU A 51 17.83 16.17 -0.27
N LYS A 52 19.13 15.88 -0.09
CA LYS A 52 20.08 15.63 -1.20
C LYS A 52 19.92 14.25 -1.84
N LYS A 53 18.94 13.43 -1.40
CA LYS A 53 18.66 12.08 -1.89
C LYS A 53 19.89 11.14 -1.87
N ILE A 54 20.71 11.25 -0.83
CA ILE A 54 21.97 10.48 -0.73
C ILE A 54 21.71 9.01 -0.37
N TYR A 55 20.62 8.70 0.32
CA TYR A 55 20.28 7.35 0.77
C TYR A 55 19.82 6.44 -0.39
N HIS A 56 20.44 5.26 -0.50
CA HIS A 56 20.12 4.27 -1.52
C HIS A 56 18.73 3.67 -1.30
N ASP A 57 18.38 3.36 -0.05
CA ASP A 57 17.07 2.85 0.34
C ASP A 57 16.58 3.47 1.66
N ALA A 58 15.32 3.19 2.00
CA ALA A 58 14.73 3.77 3.21
C ALA A 58 15.28 3.11 4.48
N HIS A 59 15.76 1.87 4.41
CA HIS A 59 16.34 1.18 5.55
C HIS A 59 17.68 1.81 5.97
N GLU A 60 18.49 2.28 5.03
CA GLU A 60 19.72 3.01 5.29
C GLU A 60 19.44 4.25 6.15
N TRP A 61 18.45 5.06 5.76
CA TRP A 61 18.03 6.24 6.52
C TRP A 61 17.45 5.86 7.90
N ILE A 62 16.57 4.84 7.96
CA ILE A 62 15.98 4.36 9.22
C ILE A 62 17.07 3.89 10.20
N ASN A 63 18.04 3.13 9.72
CA ASN A 63 19.13 2.63 10.55
C ASN A 63 20.02 3.75 11.05
N GLU A 64 20.31 4.76 10.21
CA GLU A 64 21.08 5.92 10.64
C GLU A 64 20.36 6.71 11.74
N MET A 65 19.04 6.95 11.58
CA MET A 65 18.22 7.57 12.63
C MET A 65 18.23 6.76 13.93
N ARG A 66 18.04 5.43 13.87
CA ARG A 66 18.08 4.55 15.06
C ARG A 66 19.43 4.57 15.75
N ASN A 67 20.52 4.56 14.97
CA ASN A 67 21.87 4.67 15.51
C ASN A 67 22.08 6.00 16.24
N THR A 68 21.64 7.11 15.63
CA THR A 68 21.71 8.43 16.24
C THR A 68 20.92 8.49 17.55
N PHE A 69 19.69 7.97 17.58
CA PHE A 69 18.89 7.87 18.82
C PHE A 69 19.59 7.04 19.90
N SER A 70 20.15 5.88 19.52
CA SER A 70 20.86 4.99 20.46
C SER A 70 22.07 5.67 21.08
N VAL A 71 22.87 6.36 20.28
CA VAL A 71 24.06 7.06 20.78
C VAL A 71 23.67 8.21 21.71
N TYR A 72 22.67 9.03 21.35
CA TYR A 72 22.16 10.07 22.24
C TYR A 72 21.61 9.49 23.56
N ALA A 73 20.93 8.33 23.52
CA ALA A 73 20.48 7.65 24.73
C ALA A 73 21.64 7.23 25.65
N ASP A 74 22.76 6.78 25.08
CA ASP A 74 23.96 6.44 25.83
C ASP A 74 24.66 7.68 26.41
N ILE A 75 24.74 8.78 25.65
CA ILE A 75 25.32 10.05 26.12
C ILE A 75 24.52 10.61 27.30
N PHE A 76 23.20 10.50 27.27
CA PHE A 76 22.32 10.99 28.34
C PHE A 76 22.05 9.97 29.43
N LYS A 77 22.80 8.86 29.50
CA LYS A 77 22.56 7.81 30.49
C LYS A 77 22.51 8.33 31.94
N GLN A 78 23.26 9.39 32.24
CA GLN A 78 23.34 10.05 33.54
C GLN A 78 22.36 11.24 33.72
N ASP A 79 21.74 11.73 32.65
CA ASP A 79 20.78 12.84 32.66
C ASP A 79 19.37 12.28 32.39
N GLU A 80 18.64 11.97 33.47
CA GLU A 80 17.34 11.31 33.40
C GLU A 80 16.32 12.05 32.53
N LEU A 81 16.31 13.39 32.59
CA LEU A 81 15.39 14.20 31.79
C LEU A 81 15.72 14.06 30.31
N LYS A 82 16.99 14.25 29.91
CA LYS A 82 17.38 14.13 28.51
C LYS A 82 17.22 12.70 27.97
N ARG A 83 17.48 11.70 28.79
CA ARG A 83 17.25 10.29 28.46
C ARG A 83 15.77 10.01 28.19
N ASN A 84 14.87 10.55 29.01
CA ASN A 84 13.43 10.37 28.80
C ASN A 84 12.97 11.08 27.54
N ILE A 85 13.55 12.24 27.23
CA ILE A 85 13.24 13.00 26.02
C ILE A 85 13.68 12.23 24.76
N ILE A 86 14.92 11.73 24.71
CA ILE A 86 15.40 10.99 23.52
C ILE A 86 14.60 9.70 23.31
N ASN A 87 14.26 8.99 24.39
CA ASN A 87 13.40 7.80 24.32
C ASN A 87 11.99 8.14 23.80
N LYS A 88 11.43 9.29 24.22
CA LYS A 88 10.12 9.74 23.75
C LYS A 88 10.15 10.09 22.26
N LEU A 89 11.18 10.79 21.79
CA LEU A 89 11.36 11.09 20.36
C LEU A 89 11.58 9.83 19.54
N TRP A 90 12.38 8.88 20.04
CA TRP A 90 12.58 7.59 19.37
C TRP A 90 11.25 6.82 19.26
N GLN A 91 10.45 6.76 20.32
CA GLN A 91 9.12 6.15 20.26
C GLN A 91 8.20 6.83 19.23
N GLU A 92 8.25 8.16 19.16
CA GLU A 92 7.46 8.93 18.19
C GLU A 92 7.93 8.64 16.76
N PHE A 93 9.25 8.56 16.52
CA PHE A 93 9.82 8.15 15.25
C PHE A 93 9.35 6.76 14.83
N GLU A 94 9.44 5.76 15.70
CA GLU A 94 8.96 4.39 15.41
C GLU A 94 7.45 4.34 15.18
N PHE A 95 6.68 5.20 15.85
CA PHE A 95 5.25 5.35 15.60
C PHE A 95 4.98 5.94 14.22
N SER A 96 5.69 7.01 13.84
CA SER A 96 5.55 7.64 12.52
C SER A 96 6.02 6.74 11.38
N LEU A 97 7.06 5.91 11.58
CA LEU A 97 7.47 4.90 10.60
C LEU A 97 6.34 3.91 10.28
N ARG A 98 5.69 3.38 11.33
CA ARG A 98 4.55 2.47 11.19
C ARG A 98 3.35 3.13 10.53
N ARG A 99 3.09 4.40 10.85
CA ARG A 99 1.98 5.17 10.29
C ARG A 99 2.18 5.47 8.81
N ASN A 100 3.38 5.92 8.44
CA ASN A 100 3.69 6.37 7.08
C ASN A 100 4.15 5.24 6.16
N SER A 101 4.26 4.00 6.67
CA SER A 101 4.50 2.79 5.87
C SER A 101 5.72 2.93 4.95
N ILE A 102 6.80 3.55 5.43
CA ILE A 102 8.02 3.83 4.65
C ILE A 102 8.73 2.53 4.21
N GLU A 103 8.55 1.46 4.99
CA GLU A 103 9.06 0.11 4.72
C GLU A 103 8.17 -0.68 3.75
N ASP A 104 6.96 -0.20 3.45
CA ASP A 104 6.05 -0.90 2.54
C ASP A 104 6.43 -0.58 1.10
N SER A 105 6.77 -1.62 0.34
CA SER A 105 6.86 -1.52 -1.12
C SER A 105 5.57 -0.90 -1.68
N GLU A 106 5.65 -0.22 -2.83
CA GLU A 106 4.47 0.36 -3.51
C GLU A 106 3.31 -0.64 -3.59
N ILE A 107 3.63 -1.91 -3.81
CA ILE A 107 2.68 -3.03 -3.85
C ILE A 107 1.91 -3.20 -2.52
N ILE A 108 2.57 -3.06 -1.37
CA ILE A 108 1.91 -3.20 -0.05
C ILE A 108 1.02 -1.99 0.24
N SER A 109 1.44 -0.79 -0.17
CA SER A 109 0.61 0.41 -0.07
C SER A 109 -0.66 0.31 -0.93
N GLU A 110 -0.54 -0.25 -2.14
CA GLU A 110 -1.66 -0.57 -3.02
C GLU A 110 -2.56 -1.64 -2.41
N ILE A 111 -2.01 -2.72 -1.84
CA ILE A 111 -2.77 -3.76 -1.14
C ILE A 111 -3.57 -3.18 0.03
N LYS A 112 -2.98 -2.28 0.83
CA LYS A 112 -3.67 -1.60 1.94
C LYS A 112 -4.80 -0.69 1.43
N ALA A 113 -4.56 0.07 0.36
CA ALA A 113 -5.57 0.91 -0.27
C ALA A 113 -6.74 0.08 -0.84
N ILE A 114 -6.43 -1.03 -1.51
CA ILE A 114 -7.41 -1.99 -2.02
C ILE A 114 -8.22 -2.61 -0.87
N LYS A 115 -7.56 -3.00 0.22
CA LYS A 115 -8.23 -3.58 1.40
C LYS A 115 -9.22 -2.60 2.06
N LYS A 116 -8.85 -1.32 2.13
CA LYS A 116 -9.73 -0.25 2.65
C LYS A 116 -10.93 -0.03 1.73
N ASN A 117 -10.70 0.11 0.43
CA ASN A 117 -11.76 0.28 -0.58
C ASN A 117 -12.73 -0.91 -0.60
N LEU A 118 -12.22 -2.14 -0.46
CA LEU A 118 -13.04 -3.34 -0.32
C LEU A 118 -13.88 -3.33 0.97
N SER A 119 -13.32 -2.88 2.09
CA SER A 119 -14.06 -2.77 3.36
C SER A 119 -15.22 -1.78 3.23
N ASP A 120 -14.96 -0.63 2.61
CA ASP A 120 -15.96 0.43 2.39
C ASP A 120 -17.02 -0.02 1.38
N TRP A 121 -16.65 -0.71 0.30
CA TRP A 121 -17.59 -1.29 -0.65
C TRP A 121 -18.44 -2.40 -0.04
N THR A 122 -17.86 -3.27 0.80
CA THR A 122 -18.61 -4.33 1.47
C THR A 122 -19.64 -3.74 2.43
N LYS A 123 -19.29 -2.69 3.18
CA LYS A 123 -20.21 -1.98 4.09
C LYS A 123 -21.34 -1.27 3.34
N ASN A 124 -21.04 -0.72 2.16
CA ASN A 124 -22.02 -0.02 1.34
C ASN A 124 -22.95 -0.95 0.55
N ASN A 125 -22.52 -2.20 0.26
CA ASN A 125 -23.32 -3.21 -0.45
C ASN A 125 -23.90 -4.31 0.46
N SER A 126 -23.54 -4.39 1.74
CA SER A 126 -24.20 -5.26 2.72
C SER A 126 -25.55 -4.72 3.20
N ALA A 127 -25.88 -3.48 2.88
CA ALA A 127 -27.21 -2.92 3.05
C ALA A 127 -27.89 -2.89 1.68
N GLU A 128 -28.95 -3.69 1.53
CA GLU A 128 -29.84 -3.65 0.38
C GLU A 128 -30.18 -2.21 0.00
N LYS A 129 -29.66 -1.74 -1.14
CA LYS A 129 -30.31 -0.70 -1.92
C LYS A 129 -30.53 -1.22 -3.31
N ILE A 130 -31.69 -1.88 -3.45
CA ILE A 130 -32.49 -1.84 -4.67
C ILE A 130 -32.69 -0.35 -4.98
N SER A 131 -31.77 0.23 -5.75
CA SER A 131 -31.98 1.53 -6.35
C SER A 131 -32.46 1.30 -7.77
N ILE A 132 -33.70 1.73 -7.95
CA ILE A 132 -34.48 1.74 -9.18
C ILE A 132 -33.59 2.20 -10.34
N ILE A 133 -33.54 1.37 -11.37
CA ILE A 133 -32.90 1.65 -12.66
C ILE A 133 -33.49 2.96 -13.20
N ASN A 134 -32.72 4.04 -13.13
CA ASN A 134 -32.99 5.22 -13.94
C ASN A 134 -32.46 4.92 -15.35
N ASP A 135 -33.39 4.64 -16.25
CA ASP A 135 -33.20 4.50 -17.70
C ASP A 135 -32.68 5.80 -18.32
N LYS A 136 -31.38 6.09 -18.21
CA LYS A 136 -30.68 6.97 -19.15
C LYS A 136 -29.22 6.53 -19.33
N LEU A 137 -28.89 6.23 -20.59
CA LEU A 137 -27.55 6.15 -21.21
C LEU A 137 -26.85 4.77 -21.12
N GLU A 138 -26.90 4.00 -22.21
CA GLU A 138 -25.78 3.80 -23.16
C GLU A 138 -25.97 2.50 -24.00
N PRO A 139 -25.76 2.53 -25.33
CA PRO A 139 -26.17 1.44 -26.23
C PRO A 139 -25.31 0.16 -26.15
N TYR A 140 -24.12 0.19 -25.52
CA TYR A 140 -23.20 -0.94 -25.48
C TYR A 140 -23.07 -1.64 -24.11
N SER A 141 -23.56 -1.04 -23.02
CA SER A 141 -23.55 -1.65 -21.68
C SER A 141 -24.64 -2.73 -21.49
N LYS A 142 -25.64 -2.76 -22.41
CA LYS A 142 -26.71 -3.76 -22.45
C LYS A 142 -26.26 -5.17 -22.85
N PHE A 143 -25.08 -5.32 -23.47
CA PHE A 143 -24.53 -6.65 -23.80
C PHE A 143 -24.06 -7.42 -22.56
N TYR A 144 -23.91 -6.74 -21.41
CA TYR A 144 -23.46 -7.33 -20.15
C TYR A 144 -24.57 -7.35 -19.10
N SER A 145 -25.84 -7.42 -19.53
CA SER A 145 -26.96 -7.62 -18.60
C SER A 145 -26.80 -8.95 -17.85
N LEU A 146 -27.17 -8.95 -16.57
CA LEU A 146 -26.99 -10.07 -15.63
C LEU A 146 -27.54 -11.42 -16.11
N GLU A 147 -28.49 -11.39 -17.03
CA GLU A 147 -29.11 -12.57 -17.64
C GLU A 147 -28.13 -13.37 -18.53
N LEU A 148 -27.17 -12.71 -19.20
CA LEU A 148 -26.14 -13.35 -20.03
C LEU A 148 -24.97 -13.96 -19.23
N ILE A 149 -24.82 -13.59 -17.96
CA ILE A 149 -23.71 -14.03 -17.08
C ILE A 149 -23.92 -15.47 -16.58
N SER A 150 -25.17 -15.90 -16.50
CA SER A 150 -25.60 -17.22 -16.00
C SER A 150 -24.99 -18.38 -16.79
N ASP A 151 -24.73 -18.19 -18.08
CA ASP A 151 -24.29 -19.23 -19.03
C ASP A 151 -22.79 -19.17 -19.37
N ILE A 152 -22.03 -18.28 -18.72
CA ILE A 152 -20.59 -18.13 -19.01
C ILE A 152 -19.84 -19.36 -18.49
N ASN A 153 -19.21 -20.13 -19.38
CA ASN A 153 -18.32 -21.25 -19.03
C ASN A 153 -16.99 -20.73 -18.44
N ASP A 154 -16.26 -21.54 -17.69
CA ASP A 154 -15.01 -21.14 -17.02
C ASP A 154 -13.96 -20.59 -18.00
N LEU A 155 -13.90 -21.17 -19.21
CA LEU A 155 -13.08 -20.67 -20.31
C LEU A 155 -13.48 -19.25 -20.77
N GLN A 156 -14.76 -18.93 -20.74
CA GLN A 156 -15.27 -17.59 -21.09
C GLN A 156 -15.03 -16.61 -19.94
N LEU A 157 -15.11 -17.05 -18.68
CA LEU A 157 -14.73 -16.25 -17.52
C LEU A 157 -13.24 -15.89 -17.56
N GLN A 158 -12.37 -16.85 -17.86
CA GLN A 158 -10.94 -16.60 -18.05
C GLN A 158 -10.68 -15.59 -19.18
N ARG A 159 -11.43 -15.67 -20.29
CA ARG A 159 -11.35 -14.69 -21.39
C ARG A 159 -11.79 -13.30 -20.94
N CYS A 160 -12.88 -13.19 -20.19
CA CYS A 160 -13.37 -11.95 -19.61
C CYS A 160 -12.34 -11.31 -18.68
N ILE A 161 -11.70 -12.11 -17.83
CA ILE A 161 -10.62 -11.65 -16.94
C ILE A 161 -9.41 -11.20 -17.76
N ARG A 162 -9.05 -11.91 -18.85
CA ARG A 162 -7.98 -11.49 -19.77
C ARG A 162 -8.26 -10.18 -20.51
N MET A 163 -9.53 -9.82 -20.72
CA MET A 163 -9.89 -8.55 -21.32
C MET A 163 -9.57 -7.38 -20.40
N LEU A 164 -9.62 -7.60 -19.08
CA LEU A 164 -9.19 -6.66 -18.05
C LEU A 164 -7.65 -6.75 -17.94
N ARG A 165 -6.93 -6.08 -18.84
CA ARG A 165 -5.45 -6.15 -18.92
C ARG A 165 -4.72 -5.42 -17.79
N SER A 166 -5.44 -4.67 -16.96
CA SER A 166 -4.88 -3.98 -15.80
C SER A 166 -4.52 -4.96 -14.68
N ARG A 167 -3.29 -4.85 -14.19
CA ARG A 167 -2.79 -5.59 -13.01
C ARG A 167 -3.65 -5.35 -11.78
N ASN A 168 -4.11 -4.12 -11.59
CA ASN A 168 -4.94 -3.73 -10.45
C ASN A 168 -6.30 -4.43 -10.46
N LEU A 169 -6.88 -4.63 -11.65
CA LEU A 169 -8.15 -5.35 -11.79
C LEU A 169 -7.97 -6.85 -11.56
N PHE A 170 -6.89 -7.43 -12.05
CA PHE A 170 -6.57 -8.85 -11.77
C PHE A 170 -6.38 -9.10 -10.27
N ILE A 171 -5.63 -8.23 -9.58
CA ILE A 171 -5.43 -8.33 -8.12
C ILE A 171 -6.76 -8.16 -7.37
N LYS A 172 -7.64 -7.25 -7.80
CA LYS A 172 -8.99 -7.11 -7.21
C LYS A 172 -9.81 -8.39 -7.36
N ILE A 173 -9.74 -9.05 -8.51
CA ILE A 173 -10.44 -10.33 -8.76
C ILE A 173 -9.85 -11.43 -7.89
N ALA A 174 -8.52 -11.58 -7.85
CA ALA A 174 -7.86 -12.57 -7.00
C ALA A 174 -8.17 -12.35 -5.51
N ALA A 175 -8.18 -11.10 -5.04
CA ALA A 175 -8.53 -10.76 -3.66
C ALA A 175 -10.01 -11.09 -3.34
N PHE A 176 -10.92 -10.86 -4.30
CA PHE A 176 -12.32 -11.23 -4.17
C PHE A 176 -12.50 -12.74 -4.05
N ILE A 177 -11.81 -13.51 -4.90
CA ILE A 177 -11.85 -14.97 -4.89
C ILE A 177 -11.26 -15.51 -3.60
N HIS A 178 -10.10 -15.00 -3.16
CA HIS A 178 -9.46 -15.42 -1.90
C HIS A 178 -10.34 -15.14 -0.68
N LYS A 179 -11.18 -14.10 -0.72
CA LYS A 179 -12.14 -13.81 0.35
C LYS A 179 -13.29 -14.82 0.40
N LEU A 180 -13.76 -15.30 -0.76
CA LEU A 180 -14.83 -16.29 -0.86
C LEU A 180 -14.32 -17.70 -0.57
N GLN A 181 -13.17 -18.03 -1.13
CA GLN A 181 -12.55 -19.34 -1.02
C GLN A 181 -11.02 -19.19 -1.09
N PRO A 182 -10.34 -19.08 0.07
CA PRO A 182 -8.90 -18.85 0.14
C PRO A 182 -8.08 -19.89 -0.63
N GLU A 183 -8.54 -21.15 -0.62
CA GLU A 183 -7.88 -22.29 -1.26
C GLU A 183 -7.86 -22.19 -2.80
N ALA A 184 -8.74 -21.38 -3.39
CA ALA A 184 -8.82 -21.20 -4.83
C ALA A 184 -7.79 -20.19 -5.39
N VAL A 185 -6.97 -19.57 -4.53
CA VAL A 185 -5.96 -18.59 -4.95
C VAL A 185 -4.59 -18.97 -4.37
N ILE A 186 -3.63 -19.21 -5.25
CA ILE A 186 -2.24 -19.44 -4.87
C ILE A 186 -1.48 -18.12 -5.03
N MET A 187 -0.90 -17.65 -3.93
CA MET A 187 -0.09 -16.44 -3.86
C MET A 187 1.35 -16.79 -3.53
N ASN A 188 2.15 -17.09 -4.56
CA ASN A 188 3.60 -17.29 -4.45
C ASN A 188 4.32 -16.15 -5.20
N GLU A 189 5.34 -16.45 -6.02
CA GLU A 189 5.97 -15.48 -6.93
C GLU A 189 5.02 -15.00 -8.04
N ILE A 190 3.97 -15.78 -8.30
CA ILE A 190 2.90 -15.52 -9.27
C ILE A 190 1.55 -15.71 -8.56
N ILE A 191 0.58 -14.85 -8.89
CA ILE A 191 -0.81 -15.02 -8.46
C ILE A 191 -1.53 -15.88 -9.50
N SER A 192 -2.02 -17.04 -9.09
CA SER A 192 -2.82 -17.93 -9.94
C SER A 192 -4.14 -18.28 -9.28
N ILE A 193 -5.21 -18.29 -10.07
CA ILE A 193 -6.57 -18.63 -9.62
C ILE A 193 -6.88 -20.05 -10.09
N GLN A 194 -7.24 -20.92 -9.16
CA GLN A 194 -7.64 -22.29 -9.45
C GLN A 194 -9.17 -22.37 -9.58
N TYR A 195 -9.65 -22.26 -10.82
CA TYR A 195 -11.08 -22.28 -11.12
C TYR A 195 -11.73 -23.64 -10.82
N ASP A 196 -10.98 -24.73 -10.94
CA ASP A 196 -11.46 -26.11 -10.73
C ASP A 196 -11.91 -26.39 -9.29
N ILE A 197 -11.46 -25.58 -8.33
CA ILE A 197 -11.74 -25.75 -6.90
C ILE A 197 -12.92 -24.87 -6.47
N LEU A 198 -13.36 -23.92 -7.30
CA LEU A 198 -14.45 -23.02 -6.96
C LEU A 198 -15.78 -23.76 -6.88
N SER A 199 -16.50 -23.59 -5.77
CA SER A 199 -17.86 -24.07 -5.67
C SER A 199 -18.77 -23.36 -6.69
N PRO A 200 -19.84 -24.03 -7.20
CA PRO A 200 -20.75 -23.42 -8.18
C PRO A 200 -21.36 -22.09 -7.73
N ASP A 201 -21.66 -21.96 -6.43
CA ASP A 201 -22.20 -20.73 -5.84
C ASP A 201 -21.17 -19.59 -5.82
N ASN A 202 -19.92 -19.90 -5.44
CA ASN A 202 -18.83 -18.93 -5.43
C ASN A 202 -18.46 -18.52 -6.85
N LEU A 203 -18.46 -19.46 -7.78
CA LEU A 203 -18.25 -19.22 -9.20
C LEU A 203 -19.29 -18.23 -9.75
N MET A 204 -20.55 -18.36 -9.37
CA MET A 204 -21.61 -17.41 -9.76
C MET A 204 -21.36 -16.01 -9.20
N CYS A 205 -20.89 -15.90 -7.96
CA CYS A 205 -20.49 -14.63 -7.35
C CYS A 205 -19.31 -13.97 -8.07
N VAL A 206 -18.30 -14.77 -8.45
CA VAL A 206 -17.13 -14.29 -9.20
C VAL A 206 -17.53 -13.84 -10.60
N LYS A 207 -18.41 -14.58 -11.28
CA LYS A 207 -18.94 -14.21 -12.60
C LYS A 207 -19.67 -12.86 -12.57
N LYS A 208 -20.51 -12.64 -11.55
CA LYS A 208 -21.19 -11.34 -11.34
C LYS A 208 -20.17 -10.22 -11.13
N PHE A 209 -19.20 -10.43 -10.25
CA PHE A 209 -18.16 -9.44 -9.95
C PHE A 209 -17.32 -9.06 -11.18
N VAL A 210 -16.90 -10.04 -11.98
CA VAL A 210 -16.13 -9.79 -13.21
C VAL A 210 -16.98 -9.05 -14.24
N ALA A 211 -18.27 -9.38 -14.36
CA ALA A 211 -19.15 -8.70 -15.29
C ALA A 211 -19.43 -7.25 -14.89
N ASP A 212 -19.59 -6.97 -13.59
CA ASP A 212 -19.72 -5.59 -13.09
C ASP A 212 -18.47 -4.77 -13.43
N LEU A 213 -17.27 -5.35 -13.24
CA LEU A 213 -16.01 -4.71 -13.62
C LEU A 213 -15.90 -4.43 -15.12
N ILE A 214 -16.37 -5.37 -15.96
CA ILE A 214 -16.38 -5.17 -17.42
C ILE A 214 -17.42 -4.11 -17.81
N GLN A 215 -18.57 -4.08 -17.15
CA GLN A 215 -19.59 -3.07 -17.40
C GLN A 215 -19.09 -1.68 -16.99
N ASP A 216 -18.39 -1.56 -15.88
CA ASP A 216 -17.79 -0.31 -15.42
C ASP A 216 -16.64 0.15 -16.32
N ALA A 217 -15.84 -0.79 -16.83
CA ALA A 217 -14.85 -0.50 -17.85
C ALA A 217 -15.49 -0.04 -19.18
N ALA A 218 -16.59 -0.67 -19.60
CA ALA A 218 -17.32 -0.31 -20.82
C ALA A 218 -18.02 1.06 -20.71
N LYS A 219 -18.43 1.46 -19.50
CA LYS A 219 -18.96 2.80 -19.18
C LYS A 219 -17.86 3.86 -19.04
N GLY A 220 -16.58 3.48 -19.14
CA GLY A 220 -15.44 4.40 -18.97
C GLY A 220 -15.21 4.87 -17.54
N VAL A 221 -15.81 4.21 -16.54
CA VAL A 221 -15.60 4.53 -15.10
C VAL A 221 -14.25 3.99 -14.63
N ILE A 222 -13.79 2.89 -15.23
CA ILE A 222 -12.53 2.22 -14.94
C ILE A 222 -11.75 2.13 -16.25
N ASP A 223 -10.45 2.43 -16.24
CA ASP A 223 -9.58 2.15 -17.38
C ASP A 223 -9.10 0.69 -17.32
N PRO A 224 -9.58 -0.20 -18.23
CA PRO A 224 -9.17 -1.61 -18.23
C PRO A 224 -7.71 -1.83 -18.65
N PHE A 225 -7.02 -0.79 -19.12
CA PHE A 225 -5.62 -0.80 -19.58
C PHE A 225 -4.68 0.03 -18.69
N GLU A 226 -5.14 0.53 -17.55
CA GLU A 226 -4.32 1.31 -16.62
C GLU A 226 -3.08 0.50 -16.19
N ASN A 227 -1.89 1.08 -16.36
CA ASN A 227 -0.56 0.47 -16.09
C ASN A 227 -0.28 -0.86 -16.83
N CYS A 228 -0.76 -0.98 -18.07
CA CYS A 228 -0.54 -2.15 -18.91
C CYS A 228 0.86 -2.15 -19.56
N GLU A 229 1.91 -2.48 -18.80
CA GLU A 229 3.22 -2.79 -19.42
C GLU A 229 3.14 -4.13 -20.18
N GLU A 230 3.45 -4.12 -21.49
CA GLU A 230 3.42 -5.30 -22.39
C GLU A 230 4.33 -6.47 -21.97
N LYS A 231 5.11 -6.34 -20.88
CA LYS A 231 5.99 -7.38 -20.33
C LYS A 231 5.34 -8.27 -19.26
N ASN A 232 4.02 -8.23 -19.08
CA ASN A 232 3.31 -9.01 -18.06
C ASN A 232 3.20 -10.52 -18.40
N ARG A 233 4.29 -11.26 -18.19
CA ARG A 233 4.34 -12.73 -18.08
C ARG A 233 4.10 -13.25 -16.65
N LEU A 234 3.63 -12.41 -15.73
CA LEU A 234 3.54 -12.71 -14.29
C LEU A 234 2.21 -13.33 -13.85
N PHE A 235 1.31 -13.68 -14.78
CA PHE A 235 0.00 -14.25 -14.44
C PHE A 235 -0.28 -15.47 -15.31
N VAL A 236 -0.58 -16.60 -14.66
CA VAL A 236 -1.04 -17.83 -15.31
C VAL A 236 -2.48 -18.05 -14.85
N LEU A 237 -3.39 -18.05 -15.81
CA LEU A 237 -4.80 -18.41 -15.66
C LEU A 237 -4.99 -19.90 -15.92
#